data_AF-H9F4C2-F1
#
_entry.id   AF-H9F4C2-F1
#
_cell.length_a   1.000
_cell.length_b   1.000
_cell.length_c   1.000
_cell.angle_alpha   90.00
_cell.angle_beta   90.00
_cell.angle_gamma   90.00
#
_symmetry.space_group_name_H-M   'P 1'
#
loop_
_entity.id
_entity.type
_entity.pdbx_description
1 polymer ?
#
loop_
_entity_poly.entity_id
_entity_poly.type
_entity_poly.pdbx_seq_one_letter_code
_entity_poly.pdbx_strand_id
1 'polypeptide(L)'
;VKITKSGFLTFMDTWSNPLEERNHQSLIPLEKAQGPFLFIVGMDDQNWKSEFYAQIASERLQAHGKERPQIICYPETGHCIDPPYFPPSRASVHAVLGEAVFYGGEPKAHSKAQVDAWQQIQTFFHKHLNGKKCVKHSKI
;
A
#
# COMPACT_ATOMS: atom_id res chain seq x y z
N VAL A 1 8.46 11.21 15.37
CA VAL A 1 9.05 11.94 14.22
C VAL A 1 10.56 11.98 14.37
N LYS A 2 11.31 11.61 13.34
CA LYS A 2 12.79 11.71 13.33
C LYS A 2 13.22 12.68 12.23
N ILE A 3 14.42 13.22 12.36
CA ILE A 3 15.05 14.09 11.37
C ILE A 3 16.14 13.27 10.68
N THR A 4 16.13 13.24 9.35
CA THR A 4 17.15 12.60 8.52
C THR A 4 18.45 13.40 8.55
N LYS A 5 19.58 12.80 8.12
CA LYS A 5 20.87 13.52 8.02
C LYS A 5 20.80 14.77 7.11
N SER A 6 19.88 14.77 6.15
CA SER A 6 19.62 15.87 5.22
C SER A 6 18.59 16.89 5.72
N GLY A 7 18.11 16.75 6.96
CA GLY A 7 17.21 17.72 7.60
C GLY A 7 15.71 17.51 7.35
N PHE A 8 15.31 16.50 6.58
CA PHE A 8 13.90 16.18 6.35
C PHE A 8 13.28 15.40 7.52
N LEU A 9 11.99 15.60 7.77
CA LEU A 9 11.21 14.81 8.72
C LEU A 9 10.84 13.44 8.13
N THR A 10 10.88 12.38 8.95
CA THR A 10 10.34 11.05 8.65
C THR A 10 9.35 10.64 9.75
N PHE A 11 8.27 9.98 9.33
CA PHE A 11 7.18 9.56 10.19
C PHE A 11 7.16 8.06 10.45
N MET A 12 8.05 7.29 9.82
CA MET A 12 8.12 5.82 9.89
C MET A 12 7.91 5.25 11.31
N ASP A 13 8.55 5.84 12.33
CA ASP A 13 8.48 5.38 13.73
C ASP A 13 7.55 6.22 14.63
N THR A 14 6.64 6.99 14.05
CA THR A 14 5.75 7.88 14.81
C THR A 14 4.42 7.22 15.18
N TRP A 15 3.95 6.27 14.38
CA TRP A 15 2.63 5.69 14.53
C TRP A 15 2.60 4.56 15.56
N SER A 16 1.56 4.55 16.39
CA SER A 16 1.31 3.48 17.37
C SER A 16 1.14 2.12 16.69
N ASN A 17 1.55 1.05 17.36
CA ASN A 17 1.35 -0.30 16.87
C ASN A 17 -0.14 -0.70 17.02
N PRO A 18 -0.87 -0.96 15.92
CA PRO A 18 -2.29 -1.31 15.98
C PRO A 18 -2.57 -2.69 16.59
N LEU A 19 -1.53 -3.53 16.78
CA LEU A 19 -1.65 -4.85 17.43
C LEU A 19 -1.61 -4.78 18.96
N GLU A 20 -1.27 -3.64 19.56
CA GLU A 20 -1.39 -3.44 21.00
C GLU A 20 -2.88 -3.33 21.39
N GLU A 21 -3.29 -3.98 22.49
CA GLU A 21 -4.70 -4.03 22.92
C GLU A 21 -5.38 -2.66 22.96
N ARG A 22 -4.67 -1.65 23.50
CA ARG A 22 -5.15 -0.26 23.56
C ARG A 22 -5.48 0.36 22.20
N ASN A 23 -4.90 -0.16 21.11
CA ASN A 23 -5.05 0.36 19.76
C ASN A 23 -5.92 -0.53 18.86
N HIS A 24 -6.42 -1.68 19.34
CA HIS A 24 -7.19 -2.63 18.52
C HIS A 24 -8.43 -2.01 17.85
N GLN A 25 -9.02 -0.98 18.46
CA GLN A 25 -10.15 -0.25 17.89
C GLN A 25 -9.81 0.48 16.58
N SER A 26 -8.53 0.73 16.30
CA SER A 26 -8.06 1.34 15.06
C SER A 26 -7.96 0.36 13.88
N LEU A 27 -8.08 -0.95 14.13
CA LEU A 27 -8.00 -1.96 13.07
C LEU A 27 -9.22 -1.89 12.16
N ILE A 28 -8.96 -1.71 10.86
CA ILE A 28 -10.00 -1.72 9.83
C ILE A 28 -10.56 -3.16 9.72
N PRO A 29 -11.89 -3.35 9.78
CA PRO A 29 -12.50 -4.69 9.76
C PRO A 29 -12.56 -5.26 8.33
N LEU A 30 -11.39 -5.55 7.74
CA LEU A 30 -11.24 -6.06 6.37
C LEU A 30 -11.96 -7.39 6.14
N GLU A 31 -12.18 -8.19 7.18
CA GLU A 31 -12.97 -9.42 7.14
C GLU A 31 -14.43 -9.21 6.70
N LYS A 32 -14.95 -7.99 6.81
CA LYS A 32 -16.30 -7.64 6.34
C LYS A 32 -16.37 -7.38 4.84
N ALA A 33 -15.22 -7.16 4.19
CA ALA A 33 -15.17 -6.89 2.75
C ALA A 33 -15.52 -8.16 1.93
N GLN A 34 -16.13 -7.92 0.77
CA GLN A 34 -16.53 -8.99 -0.17
C GLN A 34 -15.61 -9.08 -1.38
N GLY A 35 -14.86 -8.02 -1.70
CA GLY A 35 -13.97 -7.98 -2.84
C GLY A 35 -12.57 -8.57 -2.55
N PRO A 36 -11.83 -8.93 -3.60
CA PRO A 36 -10.42 -9.29 -3.49
C PRO A 36 -9.56 -8.05 -3.18
N PHE A 37 -8.37 -8.27 -2.61
CA PHE A 37 -7.41 -7.20 -2.32
C PHE A 37 -6.09 -7.42 -3.05
N LEU A 38 -5.54 -6.31 -3.54
CA LEU A 38 -4.16 -6.16 -3.98
C LEU A 38 -3.53 -5.03 -3.16
N PHE A 39 -2.43 -5.34 -2.46
CA PHE A 39 -1.62 -4.35 -1.77
C PHE A 39 -0.32 -4.13 -2.55
N ILE A 40 0.00 -2.85 -2.78
CA ILE A 40 1.23 -2.39 -3.44
C ILE A 40 2.01 -1.62 -2.40
N VAL A 41 3.23 -2.07 -2.14
CA VAL A 41 4.02 -1.65 -0.98
C VAL A 41 5.40 -1.19 -1.43
N GLY A 42 5.77 0.03 -1.06
CA GLY A 42 7.16 0.49 -1.08
C GLY A 42 7.88 0.04 0.18
N MET A 43 8.97 -0.71 0.06
CA MET A 43 9.72 -1.19 1.24
C MET A 43 10.59 -0.11 1.90
N ASP A 44 10.78 1.02 1.25
CA ASP A 44 11.45 2.20 1.80
C ASP A 44 10.44 3.33 2.07
N ASP A 45 9.20 3.00 2.44
CA ASP A 45 8.20 3.98 2.85
C ASP A 45 8.62 4.65 4.17
N GLN A 46 8.90 5.95 4.11
CA GLN A 46 9.34 6.75 5.25
C GLN A 46 8.21 7.49 5.98
N ASN A 47 6.96 7.35 5.51
CA ASN A 47 5.80 7.93 6.18
C ASN A 47 5.21 6.98 7.22
N TRP A 48 5.12 5.70 6.90
CA TRP A 48 4.60 4.68 7.80
C TRP A 48 5.04 3.28 7.40
N LYS A 49 4.74 2.28 8.25
CA LYS A 49 5.20 0.89 8.07
C LYS A 49 4.29 0.12 7.11
N SER A 50 4.26 0.51 5.83
CA SER A 50 3.37 -0.04 4.80
C SER A 50 3.43 -1.58 4.69
N GLU A 51 4.63 -2.17 4.70
CA GLU A 51 4.81 -3.63 4.68
C GLU A 51 4.18 -4.31 5.90
N PHE A 52 4.45 -3.77 7.09
CA PHE A 52 3.89 -4.26 8.34
C PHE A 52 2.35 -4.22 8.34
N TYR A 53 1.76 -3.13 7.84
CA TYR A 53 0.30 -3.01 7.75
C TYR A 53 -0.32 -3.94 6.71
N ALA A 54 0.34 -4.14 5.57
CA ALA A 54 -0.10 -5.12 4.56
C ALA A 54 -0.08 -6.55 5.14
N GLN A 55 0.92 -6.88 5.95
CA GLN A 55 1.00 -8.18 6.63
C GLN A 55 -0.13 -8.35 7.66
N ILE A 56 -0.40 -7.34 8.49
CA ILE A 56 -1.53 -7.36 9.44
C ILE A 56 -2.85 -7.57 8.69
N ALA A 57 -3.06 -6.84 7.58
CA ALA A 57 -4.26 -6.99 6.76
C ALA A 57 -4.42 -8.42 6.22
N SER A 58 -3.33 -9.00 5.72
CA SER A 58 -3.29 -10.38 5.22
C SER A 58 -3.59 -11.42 6.29
N GLU A 59 -2.99 -11.29 7.48
CA GLU A 59 -3.23 -12.20 8.59
C GLU A 59 -4.68 -12.11 9.08
N ARG A 60 -5.21 -10.88 9.20
CA ARG A 60 -6.60 -10.66 9.62
C ARG A 60 -7.60 -11.27 8.65
N LEU A 61 -7.39 -11.11 7.35
CA LEU A 61 -8.23 -11.73 6.31
C LEU A 61 -8.21 -13.25 6.44
N GLN A 62 -7.02 -13.85 6.51
CA GLN A 62 -6.86 -15.31 6.61
C GLN A 62 -7.46 -15.89 7.90
N ALA A 63 -7.29 -15.20 9.03
CA ALA A 63 -7.85 -15.61 10.32
C ALA A 63 -9.40 -15.69 10.32
N HIS A 64 -10.04 -14.97 9.40
CA HIS A 64 -11.50 -14.97 9.22
C HIS A 64 -11.94 -15.77 7.97
N GLY A 65 -11.08 -16.65 7.45
CA GLY A 65 -11.40 -17.55 6.34
C GLY A 65 -11.52 -16.86 4.98
N LYS A 66 -11.01 -15.64 4.82
CA LYS A 66 -10.93 -14.96 3.52
C LYS A 66 -9.70 -15.43 2.76
N GLU A 67 -9.75 -15.30 1.43
CA GLU A 67 -8.60 -15.56 0.56
C GLU A 67 -7.42 -14.66 0.94
N ARG A 68 -6.21 -15.23 0.82
CA ARG A 68 -4.97 -14.47 1.04
C ARG A 68 -4.87 -13.36 -0.01
N PRO A 69 -4.68 -12.10 0.39
CA PRO A 69 -4.55 -11.01 -0.57
C PRO A 69 -3.24 -11.11 -1.37
N GLN A 70 -3.22 -10.55 -2.57
CA GLN A 70 -1.97 -10.35 -3.29
C GLN A 70 -1.22 -9.17 -2.66
N ILE A 71 0.06 -9.36 -2.35
CA ILE A 71 0.93 -8.30 -1.85
C ILE A 71 2.16 -8.24 -2.75
N ILE A 72 2.47 -7.07 -3.26
CA ILE A 72 3.66 -6.82 -4.06
C ILE A 72 4.51 -5.78 -3.33
N CYS A 73 5.70 -6.20 -2.90
CA CYS A 73 6.67 -5.36 -2.22
C CYS A 73 7.78 -4.96 -3.19
N TYR A 74 7.99 -3.66 -3.36
CA TYR A 74 9.06 -3.14 -4.20
C TYR A 74 10.23 -2.66 -3.33
N PRO A 75 11.44 -3.24 -3.49
CA PRO A 75 12.63 -2.76 -2.80
C PRO A 75 12.95 -1.33 -3.21
N GLU A 76 13.54 -0.56 -2.28
CA GLU A 76 14.02 0.81 -2.53
C GLU A 76 12.96 1.75 -3.13
N THR A 77 11.69 1.46 -2.85
CA THR A 77 10.54 2.24 -3.31
C THR A 77 9.90 2.93 -2.12
N GLY A 78 9.68 4.22 -2.27
CA GLY A 78 9.17 5.09 -1.22
C GLY A 78 7.65 5.11 -1.15
N HIS A 79 7.13 6.08 -0.43
CA HIS A 79 5.70 6.23 -0.17
C HIS A 79 4.85 6.56 -1.42
N CYS A 80 5.33 7.48 -2.27
CA CYS A 80 4.54 8.04 -3.37
C CYS A 80 4.67 7.23 -4.67
N ILE A 81 4.00 6.08 -4.76
CA ILE A 81 3.97 5.25 -5.99
C ILE A 81 2.95 5.83 -6.99
N ASP A 82 3.36 6.88 -7.69
CA ASP A 82 2.59 7.56 -8.73
C ASP A 82 2.49 6.76 -10.05
N PRO A 83 1.66 7.17 -11.02
CA PRO A 83 1.63 6.57 -12.34
C PRO A 83 3.00 6.59 -13.05
N PRO A 84 3.20 5.73 -14.07
CA PRO A 84 4.49 5.60 -14.74
C PRO A 84 5.03 6.94 -15.25
N TYR A 85 6.36 7.12 -15.07
CA TYR A 85 7.12 8.29 -15.52
C TYR A 85 6.83 9.61 -14.78
N PHE A 86 6.01 9.59 -13.73
CA PHE A 86 6.03 10.68 -12.76
C PHE A 86 7.41 10.74 -12.08
N PRO A 87 8.06 11.91 -12.00
CA PRO A 87 9.32 12.03 -11.29
C PRO A 87 9.16 11.59 -9.83
N PRO A 88 9.95 10.62 -9.31
CA PRO A 88 9.80 10.16 -7.93
C PRO A 88 9.95 11.30 -6.92
N SER A 89 8.87 11.63 -6.22
CA SER A 89 8.90 12.62 -5.14
C SER A 89 9.53 12.02 -3.90
N ARG A 90 10.80 12.32 -3.67
CA ARG A 90 11.54 11.83 -2.49
C ARG A 90 11.31 12.67 -1.26
N ALA A 91 11.06 13.96 -1.44
CA ALA A 91 10.72 14.88 -0.36
C ALA A 91 9.90 16.05 -0.90
N SER A 92 8.96 16.54 -0.11
CA SER A 92 8.26 17.80 -0.36
C SER A 92 7.79 18.43 0.93
N VAL A 93 7.39 19.69 0.86
CA VAL A 93 6.68 20.34 1.97
C VAL A 93 5.31 19.70 2.11
N HIS A 94 5.07 19.03 3.23
CA HIS A 94 3.80 18.35 3.48
C HIS A 94 2.70 19.39 3.72
N ALA A 95 1.67 19.37 2.87
CA ALA A 95 0.65 20.43 2.81
C ALA A 95 -0.03 20.75 4.15
N VAL A 96 -0.21 19.74 5.02
CA VAL A 96 -0.84 19.91 6.34
C VAL A 96 0.15 20.38 7.41
N LEU A 97 1.42 19.97 7.32
CA LEU A 97 2.40 20.25 8.36
C LEU A 97 3.18 21.54 8.09
N GLY A 98 3.28 21.95 6.82
CA GLY A 98 4.16 23.05 6.40
C GLY A 98 5.65 22.69 6.46
N GLU A 99 5.99 21.44 6.77
CA GLU A 99 7.36 20.97 6.99
C GLU A 99 7.86 20.09 5.85
N ALA A 100 9.18 20.06 5.64
CA ALA A 100 9.79 19.22 4.61
C ALA A 100 9.86 17.75 5.08
N VAL A 101 9.13 16.88 4.39
CA VAL A 101 9.00 15.45 4.74
C VAL A 101 9.69 14.60 3.69
N PHE A 102 10.41 13.57 4.14
CA PHE A 102 11.04 12.56 3.30
C PHE A 102 10.12 11.35 3.15
N TYR A 103 9.90 10.95 1.90
CA TYR A 103 9.00 9.85 1.51
C TYR A 103 9.74 8.55 1.21
N GLY A 104 11.07 8.60 1.13
CA GLY A 104 11.92 7.46 0.77
C GLY A 104 11.95 7.16 -0.72
N GLY A 105 12.59 6.03 -1.04
CA GLY A 105 12.79 5.51 -2.38
C GLY A 105 14.06 6.01 -3.07
N GLU A 106 14.65 5.15 -3.89
CA GLU A 106 15.75 5.47 -4.80
C GLU A 106 15.21 5.71 -6.21
N PRO A 107 15.60 6.80 -6.91
CA PRO A 107 14.93 7.23 -8.14
C PRO A 107 14.76 6.13 -9.19
N LYS A 108 15.82 5.34 -9.44
CA LYS A 108 15.80 4.27 -10.45
C LYS A 108 14.89 3.11 -10.06
N ALA A 109 14.97 2.66 -8.81
CA ALA A 109 14.16 1.55 -8.32
C ALA A 109 12.68 1.97 -8.24
N HIS A 110 12.43 3.15 -7.68
CA HIS A 110 11.11 3.73 -7.56
C HIS A 110 10.43 3.90 -8.94
N SER A 111 11.13 4.45 -9.93
CA SER A 111 10.55 4.61 -11.28
C SER A 111 10.17 3.27 -11.92
N LYS A 112 10.97 2.22 -11.70
CA LYS A 112 10.64 0.87 -12.17
C LYS A 112 9.43 0.30 -11.44
N ALA A 113 9.33 0.53 -10.14
CA ALA A 113 8.20 0.10 -9.33
C ALA A 113 6.90 0.76 -9.79
N GLN A 114 6.90 2.05 -10.14
CA GLN A 114 5.72 2.73 -10.70
C GLN A 114 5.23 2.08 -12.00
N VAL A 115 6.16 1.75 -12.90
CA VAL A 115 5.84 1.07 -14.17
C VAL A 115 5.21 -0.30 -13.92
N ASP A 116 5.81 -1.12 -13.05
CA ASP A 116 5.25 -2.45 -12.74
C ASP A 116 3.94 -2.34 -11.98
N ALA A 117 3.86 -1.51 -10.94
CA ALA A 117 2.67 -1.30 -10.13
C ALA A 117 1.46 -0.92 -10.99
N TRP A 118 1.65 -0.03 -11.97
CA TRP A 118 0.59 0.34 -12.90
C TRP A 118 0.06 -0.87 -13.69
N GLN A 119 0.95 -1.69 -14.24
CA GLN A 119 0.60 -2.91 -14.95
C GLN A 119 -0.10 -3.93 -14.03
N GLN A 120 0.34 -4.07 -12.78
CA GLN A 120 -0.26 -4.96 -11.78
C GLN A 120 -1.68 -4.52 -11.43
N ILE A 121 -1.90 -3.21 -11.24
CA ILE A 121 -3.23 -2.63 -10.98
C ILE A 121 -4.18 -2.92 -12.14
N GLN A 122 -3.76 -2.64 -13.38
CA GLN A 122 -4.60 -2.90 -14.56
C GLN A 122 -4.93 -4.38 -14.70
N THR A 123 -3.94 -5.26 -14.51
CA THR A 123 -4.12 -6.72 -14.58
C THR A 123 -5.09 -7.21 -13.51
N PHE A 124 -4.95 -6.72 -12.28
CA PHE A 124 -5.85 -7.06 -11.17
C PHE A 124 -7.29 -6.62 -11.45
N PHE A 125 -7.49 -5.40 -11.93
CA PHE A 125 -8.83 -4.93 -12.26
C PHE A 125 -9.44 -5.66 -13.44
N HIS A 126 -8.69 -5.90 -14.52
CA HIS A 126 -9.21 -6.69 -15.64
C HIS A 126 -9.63 -8.10 -15.21
N LYS A 127 -8.86 -8.77 -14.34
CA LYS A 127 -9.22 -10.09 -13.81
C LYS A 127 -10.53 -10.08 -13.03
N HIS A 128 -10.77 -9.08 -12.18
CA HIS A 128 -11.89 -9.09 -11.24
C HIS A 128 -13.12 -8.28 -11.70
N LEU A 129 -12.99 -7.42 -12.71
CA LEU A 129 -14.07 -6.56 -13.20
C LEU A 129 -14.54 -6.89 -14.62
N ASN A 130 -13.72 -7.48 -15.49
CA ASN A 130 -14.12 -7.78 -16.89
C ASN A 130 -14.97 -9.05 -17.01
N GLY A 131 -15.97 -9.24 -16.13
CA GLY A 131 -16.73 -10.47 -16.01
C GLY A 131 -17.20 -11.06 -17.35
N LYS A 132 -16.80 -12.31 -17.64
CA LYS A 132 -17.72 -13.21 -18.34
C LYS A 132 -18.90 -13.41 -17.41
N LYS A 133 -20.03 -12.75 -17.68
CA LYS A 133 -21.30 -13.14 -17.07
C LYS A 133 -21.52 -14.61 -17.42
N CYS A 134 -21.50 -15.49 -16.42
CA CYS A 134 -22.09 -16.81 -16.59
C CYS A 134 -23.59 -16.56 -16.75
N VAL A 135 -24.04 -16.47 -18.00
CA VAL A 135 -25.46 -16.44 -18.34
C VAL A 135 -25.99 -17.79 -17.87
N LYS A 136 -26.67 -17.79 -16.71
CA LYS A 136 -27.52 -18.90 -16.34
C LYS A 136 -28.62 -18.93 -17.40
N HIS A 137 -28.50 -19.84 -18.37
CA HIS A 137 -29.63 -20.18 -19.22
C HIS A 137 -30.70 -20.77 -18.32
N SER A 138 -31.72 -19.97 -18.01
CA SER A 138 -32.97 -20.48 -17.45
C SER A 138 -33.54 -21.45 -18.46
N LYS A 139 -33.61 -22.73 -18.08
CA LYS A 139 -34.40 -23.72 -18.81
C LYS A 139 -35.86 -23.33 -18.63
N ILE A 140 -36.52 -22.94 -19.72
CA ILE A 140 -37.96 -23.15 -19.90
C ILE A 140 -38.10 -24.59 -20.39
#